data_AF-A0A3A9AHV2-F1
#
_entry.id   AF-A0A3A9AHV2-F1
#
_cell.length_a   1.000
_cell.length_b   1.000
_cell.length_c   1.000
_cell.angle_alpha   90.00
_cell.angle_beta   90.00
_cell.angle_gamma   90.00
#
_symmetry.space_group_name_H-M   'P 1'
#
loop_
_entity.id
_entity.type
_entity.pdbx_description
1 polymer ?
#
loop_
_entity_poly.entity_id
_entity_poly.type
_entity_poly.pdbx_seq_one_letter_code
_entity_poly.pdbx_strand_id
1 'polypeptide(L)'
;MKRIAQKLILMIVAIVLFYILAGWKIPIVWRMEMLKLPEGCETVYCTKIWISDVYWLHIKGEKVIKCDMGYEETKAYIEKYNSEIAREYINIYLYEGMSDIAIYDSQNDEKFWQQPDRENYVKISYFRKF
;
A
#
# COMPACT_ATOMS: atom_id res chain seq x y z
N MET A 1 -22.70 -30.32 -24.51
CA MET A 1 -23.30 -29.39 -23.52
C MET A 1 -22.84 -29.64 -22.09
N LYS A 2 -23.03 -30.83 -21.48
CA LYS A 2 -22.60 -31.11 -20.08
C LYS A 2 -21.12 -30.82 -19.77
N ARG A 3 -20.18 -31.20 -20.65
CA ARG A 3 -18.74 -30.92 -20.48
C ARG A 3 -18.38 -29.43 -20.54
N ILE A 4 -19.10 -28.64 -21.34
CA ILE A 4 -18.86 -27.20 -21.47
C ILE A 4 -19.36 -26.49 -20.20
N ALA A 5 -20.56 -26.85 -19.72
CA ALA A 5 -21.10 -26.36 -18.46
C ALA A 5 -20.21 -26.71 -17.26
N GLN A 6 -19.68 -27.95 -17.20
CA GLN A 6 -18.73 -28.35 -16.15
C GLN A 6 -17.43 -27.53 -16.19
N LYS A 7 -16.86 -27.27 -17.37
CA LYS A 7 -15.67 -26.42 -17.50
C LYS A 7 -15.93 -24.97 -17.07
N LEU A 8 -17.10 -24.43 -17.39
CA LEU A 8 -17.53 -23.09 -16.96
C LEU A 8 -17.66 -23.01 -15.43
N ILE A 9 -18.31 -23.98 -14.80
CA ILE A 9 -18.45 -24.03 -13.34
C ILE A 9 -17.06 -24.09 -12.68
N LEU A 10 -16.17 -24.94 -13.19
CA LEU A 10 -14.84 -25.13 -12.62
C LEU A 10 -13.98 -23.84 -12.76
N MET A 11 -14.14 -23.12 -13.86
CA MET A 11 -13.53 -21.81 -14.08
C MET A 11 -14.05 -20.76 -13.09
N ILE A 12 -15.38 -20.69 -12.89
CA ILE A 12 -15.98 -19.77 -11.92
C ILE A 12 -15.46 -20.07 -10.51
N VAL A 13 -15.44 -21.34 -10.10
CA VAL A 13 -14.92 -21.76 -8.80
C VAL A 13 -13.44 -21.36 -8.65
N ALA A 14 -12.62 -21.56 -9.68
CA ALA A 14 -11.22 -21.16 -9.67
C ALA A 14 -11.05 -19.63 -9.56
N ILE A 15 -11.87 -18.84 -10.25
CA ILE A 15 -11.85 -17.37 -10.17
C ILE A 15 -12.24 -16.90 -8.77
N VAL A 16 -13.29 -17.49 -8.19
CA VAL A 16 -13.74 -17.18 -6.82
C VAL A 16 -12.67 -17.54 -5.80
N LEU A 17 -12.07 -18.72 -5.91
CA LEU A 17 -10.94 -19.14 -5.06
C LEU A 17 -9.75 -18.19 -5.19
N PHE A 18 -9.39 -17.81 -6.42
CA PHE A 18 -8.32 -16.85 -6.66
C PHE A 18 -8.62 -15.50 -6.00
N TYR A 19 -9.86 -15.01 -6.13
CA TYR A 19 -10.26 -13.75 -5.52
C TYR A 19 -10.17 -13.78 -4.00
N ILE A 20 -10.64 -14.85 -3.37
CA ILE A 20 -10.60 -15.03 -1.91
C ILE A 20 -9.17 -15.16 -1.39
N LEU A 21 -8.31 -15.93 -2.09
CA LEU A 21 -6.95 -16.19 -1.61
C LEU A 21 -5.99 -15.02 -1.85
N ALA A 22 -6.08 -14.36 -3.00
CA ALA A 22 -5.10 -13.35 -3.41
C ALA A 22 -5.70 -12.13 -4.12
N GLY A 23 -6.76 -12.33 -4.90
CA GLY A 23 -7.30 -11.29 -5.78
C GLY A 23 -7.87 -10.09 -5.03
N TRP A 24 -8.31 -10.24 -3.78
CA TRP A 24 -8.78 -9.14 -2.94
C TRP A 24 -7.71 -8.06 -2.69
N LYS A 25 -6.40 -8.38 -2.80
CA LYS A 25 -5.31 -7.40 -2.65
C LYS A 25 -5.12 -6.52 -3.89
N ILE A 26 -5.50 -7.01 -5.07
CA ILE A 26 -5.31 -6.33 -6.36
C ILE A 26 -5.82 -4.89 -6.37
N PRO A 27 -7.07 -4.58 -5.97
CA PRO A 27 -7.56 -3.20 -6.00
C PRO A 27 -6.77 -2.26 -5.08
N ILE A 28 -6.23 -2.76 -3.97
CA ILE A 28 -5.44 -1.97 -3.02
C ILE A 28 -4.05 -1.71 -3.57
N VAL A 29 -3.37 -2.73 -4.11
CA VAL A 29 -2.08 -2.57 -4.80
C VAL A 29 -2.23 -1.56 -5.92
N TRP A 30 -3.28 -1.72 -6.74
CA TRP A 30 -3.50 -0.87 -7.89
C TRP A 30 -3.68 0.60 -7.50
N ARG A 31 -4.47 0.85 -6.45
CA ARG A 31 -4.67 2.18 -5.87
C ARG A 31 -3.36 2.80 -5.37
N MET A 32 -2.51 2.04 -4.69
CA MET A 32 -1.24 2.53 -4.14
C MET A 32 -0.18 2.78 -5.24
N GLU A 33 -0.07 1.89 -6.21
CA GLU A 33 0.93 1.98 -7.28
C GLU A 33 0.55 2.99 -8.39
N MET A 34 -0.74 3.33 -8.52
CA MET A 34 -1.20 4.36 -9.48
C MET A 34 -1.18 5.79 -8.94
N LEU A 35 -0.76 6.00 -7.70
CA LEU A 35 -0.58 7.35 -7.18
C LEU A 35 0.46 8.07 -8.04
N LYS A 36 0.10 9.27 -8.51
CA LYS A 36 1.05 10.19 -9.13
C LYS A 36 2.02 10.64 -8.04
N LEU A 37 3.27 10.22 -8.18
CA LEU A 37 4.38 10.62 -7.34
C LEU A 37 5.17 11.73 -8.05
N PRO A 38 5.94 12.55 -7.29
CA PRO A 38 6.94 13.42 -7.88
C PRO A 38 7.95 12.65 -8.75
N GLU A 39 8.52 13.33 -9.75
CA GLU A 39 9.61 12.77 -10.54
C GLU A 39 10.85 12.52 -9.66
N GLY A 40 11.58 11.44 -9.94
CA GLY A 40 12.78 11.06 -9.18
C GLY A 40 12.50 10.29 -7.89
N CYS A 41 11.24 10.06 -7.51
CA CYS A 41 10.93 9.21 -6.35
C CYS A 41 11.26 7.74 -6.62
N GLU A 42 12.01 7.12 -5.72
CA GLU A 42 12.32 5.68 -5.77
C GLU A 42 11.49 4.89 -4.76
N THR A 43 11.19 3.63 -5.09
CA THR A 43 10.53 2.72 -4.14
C THR A 43 11.59 1.98 -3.34
N VAL A 44 11.68 2.29 -2.04
CA VAL A 44 12.60 1.63 -1.10
C VAL A 44 12.00 0.32 -0.62
N TYR A 45 10.73 0.36 -0.21
CA TYR A 45 9.99 -0.80 0.24
C TYR A 45 8.70 -0.96 -0.56
N CYS A 46 8.60 -2.08 -1.29
CA CYS A 46 7.45 -2.42 -2.13
C CYS A 46 6.14 -2.51 -1.32
N THR A 47 5.01 -2.36 -2.01
CA THR A 47 3.69 -2.47 -1.38
C THR A 47 3.49 -3.85 -0.73
N LYS A 48 3.23 -3.88 0.58
CA LYS A 48 2.81 -5.06 1.35
C LYS A 48 1.42 -4.82 1.93
N ILE A 49 0.57 -5.85 1.90
CA ILE A 49 -0.84 -5.78 2.33
C ILE A 49 -1.21 -7.00 3.16
N TRP A 50 -1.94 -6.74 4.24
CA TRP A 50 -2.38 -7.71 5.25
C TRP A 50 -3.74 -7.27 5.79
N ILE A 51 -4.46 -8.25 6.30
CA ILE A 51 -5.62 -8.05 7.15
C ILE A 51 -5.17 -8.33 8.58
N SER A 52 -5.62 -7.51 9.51
CA SER A 52 -5.28 -7.63 10.93
C SER A 52 -6.52 -7.29 11.76
N ASP A 53 -6.62 -7.91 12.93
CA ASP A 53 -7.63 -7.65 13.95
C ASP A 53 -7.04 -7.00 15.21
N VAL A 54 -5.77 -6.61 15.17
CA VAL A 54 -5.13 -5.85 16.25
C VAL A 54 -5.93 -4.56 16.47
N TYR A 55 -6.52 -4.45 17.65
CA TYR A 55 -7.55 -3.48 18.08
C TYR A 55 -8.91 -3.57 17.36
N TRP A 56 -8.96 -3.77 16.05
CA TRP A 56 -10.20 -3.94 15.26
C TRP A 56 -9.89 -4.62 13.91
N LEU A 57 -10.88 -5.21 13.25
CA LEU A 57 -10.71 -5.77 11.91
C LEU A 57 -10.43 -4.66 10.89
N HIS A 58 -9.27 -4.70 10.25
CA HIS A 58 -8.88 -3.72 9.22
C HIS A 58 -7.99 -4.34 8.15
N ILE A 59 -7.97 -3.68 7.00
CA ILE A 59 -6.95 -3.90 5.97
C ILE A 59 -5.94 -2.77 6.05
N LYS A 60 -4.66 -3.15 6.02
CA LYS A 60 -3.55 -2.22 5.90
C LYS A 60 -2.64 -2.59 4.74
N GLY A 61 -2.25 -1.57 3.98
CA GLY A 61 -1.22 -1.65 2.96
C GLY A 61 -0.19 -0.55 3.18
N GLU A 62 1.09 -0.85 3.11
CA GLU A 62 2.15 0.15 3.23
C GLU A 62 3.19 -0.03 2.13
N LYS A 63 3.71 1.10 1.66
CA LYS A 63 4.83 1.26 0.73
C LYS A 63 5.71 2.39 1.27
N VAL A 64 7.02 2.28 1.12
CA VAL A 64 7.95 3.37 1.45
C VAL A 64 8.67 3.80 0.19
N ILE A 65 8.61 5.10 -0.07
CA ILE A 65 9.31 5.76 -1.15
C ILE A 65 10.34 6.73 -0.59
N LYS A 66 11.33 7.08 -1.39
CA LYS A 66 12.26 8.16 -1.10
C LYS A 66 12.15 9.20 -2.20
N CYS A 67 11.99 10.46 -1.83
CA CYS A 67 11.85 11.57 -2.76
C CYS A 67 12.74 12.73 -2.30
N ASP A 68 13.62 13.22 -3.19
CA ASP A 68 14.63 14.24 -2.87
C ASP A 68 14.05 15.58 -2.39
N MET A 69 12.79 15.86 -2.75
CA MET A 69 12.07 17.07 -2.32
C MET A 69 11.59 17.03 -0.86
N GLY A 70 11.81 15.93 -0.13
CA GLY A 70 11.41 15.78 1.26
C GLY A 70 9.95 15.44 1.46
N TYR A 71 9.60 15.07 2.69
CA TYR A 71 8.26 14.60 3.06
C TYR A 71 7.14 15.62 2.79
N GLU A 72 7.27 16.86 3.26
CA GLU A 72 6.19 17.85 3.18
C GLU A 72 5.83 18.19 1.72
N GLU A 73 6.83 18.40 0.87
CA GLU A 73 6.59 18.70 -0.54
C GLU A 73 6.05 17.47 -1.28
N THR A 74 6.55 16.28 -0.96
CA THR A 74 6.03 15.01 -1.53
C THR A 74 4.57 14.81 -1.18
N LYS A 75 4.19 15.03 0.08
CA LYS A 75 2.81 14.94 0.55
C LYS A 75 1.91 15.94 -0.18
N ALA A 76 2.32 17.21 -0.23
CA ALA A 76 1.58 18.24 -0.93
C ALA A 76 1.39 17.93 -2.43
N TYR A 77 2.41 17.37 -3.08
CA TYR A 77 2.31 16.93 -4.47
C TYR A 77 1.25 15.84 -4.64
N ILE A 78 1.32 14.78 -3.83
CA ILE A 78 0.38 13.65 -3.93
C ILE A 78 -1.05 14.14 -3.68
N GLU A 79 -1.26 15.00 -2.68
CA GLU A 79 -2.58 15.56 -2.36
C GLU A 79 -3.14 16.44 -3.50
N LYS A 80 -2.28 17.21 -4.17
CA LYS A 80 -2.66 18.12 -5.26
C LYS A 80 -2.94 17.41 -6.58
N TYR A 81 -2.14 16.41 -6.94
CA TYR A 81 -2.18 15.80 -8.28
C TYR A 81 -3.00 14.50 -8.36
N ASN A 82 -3.46 13.97 -7.23
CA ASN A 82 -4.33 12.80 -7.18
C ASN A 82 -5.72 13.18 -6.69
N SER A 83 -6.76 12.65 -7.35
CA SER A 83 -8.15 12.88 -6.95
C SER A 83 -8.44 12.36 -5.55
N GLU A 84 -9.47 12.89 -4.90
CA GLU A 84 -9.94 12.39 -3.60
C GLU A 84 -10.28 10.90 -3.67
N ILE A 85 -10.92 10.48 -4.77
CA ILE A 85 -11.22 9.07 -5.00
C ILE A 85 -9.94 8.26 -5.03
N ALA A 86 -8.89 8.66 -5.75
CA ALA A 86 -7.62 7.91 -5.80
C ALA A 86 -6.96 7.81 -4.41
N ARG A 87 -7.10 8.86 -3.60
CA ARG A 87 -6.54 8.96 -2.24
C ARG A 87 -7.45 8.40 -1.14
N GLU A 88 -8.61 7.83 -1.49
CA GLU A 88 -9.50 7.21 -0.52
C GLU A 88 -8.75 6.12 0.27
N TYR A 89 -8.80 6.22 1.61
CA TYR A 89 -8.06 5.39 2.57
C TYR A 89 -6.53 5.50 2.52
N ILE A 90 -5.95 6.38 1.68
CA ILE A 90 -4.52 6.64 1.63
C ILE A 90 -4.16 7.73 2.63
N ASN A 91 -3.18 7.43 3.46
CA ASN A 91 -2.53 8.37 4.36
C ASN A 91 -1.05 8.44 4.01
N ILE A 92 -0.47 9.63 4.14
CA ILE A 92 0.93 9.90 3.80
C ILE A 92 1.61 10.37 5.08
N TYR A 93 2.68 9.69 5.45
CA TYR A 93 3.44 9.94 6.66
C TYR A 93 4.93 10.00 6.36
N LEU A 94 5.68 10.66 7.22
CA LEU A 94 7.13 10.46 7.27
C LEU A 94 7.41 9.00 7.64
N TYR A 95 8.51 8.43 7.15
CA TYR A 95 8.90 7.06 7.50
C TYR A 95 9.48 6.98 8.91
N GLU A 96 8.58 7.05 9.88
CA GLU A 96 8.87 6.93 11.30
C GLU A 96 8.28 5.63 11.87
N GLY A 97 8.75 5.30 13.07
CA GLY A 97 8.25 4.18 13.86
C GLY A 97 7.33 4.63 15.00
N MET A 98 6.70 3.65 15.66
CA MET A 98 5.60 3.79 16.65
C MET A 98 4.19 3.62 16.09
N SER A 99 3.95 2.51 15.38
CA SER A 99 2.58 2.03 15.24
C SER A 99 2.55 0.52 15.45
N ASP A 100 1.77 0.05 16.43
CA ASP A 100 1.58 -1.38 16.71
C ASP A 100 0.94 -2.14 15.54
N ILE A 101 0.43 -1.40 14.56
CA ILE A 101 -0.14 -1.92 13.32
C ILE A 101 0.75 -1.60 12.10
N ALA A 102 1.98 -1.12 12.27
CA ALA A 102 2.91 -0.86 11.16
C ALA A 102 3.29 -2.16 10.44
N ILE A 103 3.45 -2.04 9.12
CA ILE A 103 3.99 -3.10 8.26
C ILE A 103 5.49 -2.84 8.12
N TYR A 104 5.82 -1.60 7.78
CA TYR A 104 7.15 -1.05 7.75
C TYR A 104 7.30 -0.12 8.95
N ASP A 105 8.10 -0.57 9.90
CA ASP A 105 8.45 0.20 11.09
C ASP A 105 9.94 0.55 11.02
N SER A 106 10.24 1.83 11.04
CA SER A 106 11.63 2.27 11.02
C SER A 106 12.36 2.00 12.34
N GLN A 107 11.67 1.77 13.47
CA GLN A 107 12.33 1.47 14.76
C GLN A 107 13.32 0.32 14.68
N ASN A 108 13.03 -0.69 13.85
CA ASN A 108 13.87 -1.88 13.68
C ASN A 108 14.64 -1.89 12.35
N ASP A 109 14.65 -0.77 11.62
CA ASP A 109 15.32 -0.63 10.33
C ASP A 109 16.66 0.10 10.48
N GLU A 110 17.69 -0.65 10.89
CA GLU A 110 19.05 -0.11 11.06
C GLU A 110 19.60 0.54 9.79
N LYS A 111 19.24 0.02 8.60
CA LYS A 111 19.72 0.56 7.34
C LYS A 111 19.14 1.94 7.08
N PHE A 112 17.88 2.16 7.40
CA PHE A 112 17.25 3.47 7.35
C PHE A 112 17.92 4.45 8.32
N TRP A 113 18.23 4.03 9.56
CA TRP A 113 18.89 4.92 10.53
C TRP A 113 20.29 5.36 10.15
N GLN A 114 20.96 4.60 9.28
CA GLN A 114 22.28 4.96 8.73
C GLN A 114 22.21 5.96 7.57
N GLN A 115 21.01 6.23 7.02
CA GLN A 115 20.87 7.16 5.91
C GLN A 115 20.96 8.62 6.41
N PRO A 116 21.70 9.49 5.69
CA PRO A 116 21.80 10.90 6.07
C PRO A 116 20.53 11.70 5.74
N ASP A 117 19.71 11.22 4.80
CA ASP A 117 18.56 11.91 4.20
C ASP A 117 17.22 11.25 4.56
N ARG A 118 17.05 10.91 5.84
CA ARG A 118 15.87 10.19 6.37
C ARG A 118 14.57 10.97 6.19
N GLU A 119 14.65 12.28 6.19
CA GLU A 119 13.54 13.22 5.95
C GLU A 119 12.90 13.09 4.56
N ASN A 120 13.60 12.42 3.63
CA ASN A 120 13.13 12.15 2.27
C ASN A 120 12.31 10.85 2.17
N TYR A 121 12.28 10.03 3.23
CA TYR A 121 11.57 8.76 3.22
C TYR A 121 10.11 8.96 3.63
N VAL A 122 9.21 8.60 2.73
CA VAL A 122 7.76 8.79 2.87
C VAL A 122 7.07 7.44 2.89
N LYS A 123 6.26 7.21 3.93
CA LYS A 123 5.40 6.05 4.07
C LYS A 123 4.01 6.37 3.53
N ILE A 124 3.61 5.66 2.47
CA ILE A 124 2.25 5.69 1.94
C ILE A 124 1.50 4.51 2.55
N SER A 125 0.42 4.80 3.28
CA SER A 125 -0.37 3.83 4.03
C SER A 125 -1.82 3.81 3.54
N TYR A 126 -2.23 2.72 2.90
CA TYR A 126 -3.65 2.38 2.75
C TYR A 126 -4.18 1.82 4.08
N PHE A 127 -5.27 2.37 4.59
CA PHE A 127 -5.86 1.93 5.85
C PHE A 127 -7.39 2.00 5.81
N ARG A 128 -8.04 0.83 5.86
CA ARG A 128 -9.50 0.69 5.85
C ARG A 128 -9.96 -0.17 7.01
N LYS A 129 -10.73 0.45 7.91
CA LYS A 129 -11.47 -0.22 8.99
C LYS A 129 -12.77 -0.83 8.46
N PHE A 130 -13.19 -1.94 9.05
CA PHE A 130 -14.51 -2.54 8.81
C PHE A 130 -15.49 -2.21 9.93
#